data_AF-A0A8B0SW60-F1
#
_entry.id   AF-A0A8B0SW60-F1
#
_cell.length_a   1.000
_cell.length_b   1.000
_cell.length_c   1.000
_cell.angle_alpha   90.00
_cell.angle_beta   90.00
_cell.angle_gamma   90.00
#
_symmetry.space_group_name_H-M   'P 1'
#
loop_
_entity.id
_entity.type
_entity.pdbx_description
1 polymer ?
#
loop_
_entity_poly.entity_id
_entity_poly.type
_entity_poly.pdbx_seq_one_letter_code
_entity_poly.pdbx_strand_id
1 'polypeptide(L)'
;MFFGVAEPVMHYLSPPVGTPETVAAAKEAMRLTFFHWGLHAWAIYAIVALILAFFSYRHGLPFNSALRTLSHYWRSHIRACRPCG
;
A
#
# COMPACT_ATOMS: atom_id res chain seq x y z
N MET A 1 1.61 -16.97 5.39
CA MET A 1 2.23 -18.06 6.17
C MET A 1 3.72 -18.23 5.85
N PHE A 2 4.13 -18.21 4.58
CA PHE A 2 5.54 -18.35 4.16
C PHE A 2 6.52 -17.34 4.79
N PHE A 3 6.24 -16.03 4.70
CA PHE A 3 7.14 -14.98 5.21
C PHE A 3 7.05 -14.73 6.72
N GLY A 4 6.04 -15.28 7.41
CA GLY A 4 5.87 -15.07 8.85
C GLY A 4 7.02 -15.61 9.71
N VAL A 5 7.74 -16.62 9.20
CA VAL A 5 8.93 -17.20 9.84
C VAL A 5 10.19 -16.90 9.03
N ALA A 6 10.10 -16.93 7.70
CA ALA A 6 11.28 -16.80 6.84
C ALA A 6 11.96 -15.42 6.92
N GLU A 7 11.19 -14.34 6.97
CA GLU A 7 11.73 -12.97 6.98
C GLU A 7 12.45 -12.60 8.29
N PRO A 8 11.89 -12.85 9.49
CA PRO A 8 12.62 -12.56 10.73
C PRO A 8 13.87 -13.44 10.90
N VAL A 9 13.85 -14.69 10.41
CA VAL A 9 15.05 -15.55 10.41
C VAL A 9 16.13 -15.00 9.46
N MET A 10 15.76 -14.51 8.28
CA MET A 10 16.69 -13.85 7.36
C MET A 10 17.31 -12.59 7.97
N HIS A 11 16.51 -11.74 8.62
CA HIS A 11 17.02 -10.54 9.30
C HIS A 11 17.84 -10.84 10.55
N TYR A 12 17.66 -12.02 11.17
CA TYR A 12 18.48 -12.47 12.30
C TYR A 12 19.86 -12.99 11.85
N LEU A 13 19.91 -13.71 10.73
CA LEU A 13 21.15 -14.27 10.15
C LEU A 13 21.97 -13.23 9.40
N SER A 14 21.32 -12.22 8.82
CA SER A 14 21.98 -11.13 8.10
C SER A 14 21.31 -9.80 8.46
N PRO A 15 21.53 -9.30 9.69
CA PRO A 15 20.97 -8.03 10.11
C PRO A 15 21.59 -6.88 9.32
N PRO A 16 20.78 -5.89 8.88
CA PRO A 16 21.29 -4.72 8.16
C PRO A 16 22.20 -3.84 9.03
N VAL A 17 22.06 -3.94 10.36
CA VAL A 17 22.89 -3.25 11.35
C VAL A 17 23.14 -4.16 12.56
N GLY A 18 24.40 -4.22 13.03
CA GLY A 18 24.79 -4.99 14.22
C GLY A 18 25.36 -6.37 13.92
N THR A 19 25.68 -7.11 14.98
CA THR A 19 26.24 -8.46 14.89
C THR A 19 25.13 -9.50 14.71
N PRO A 20 25.26 -10.40 13.71
CA PRO A 20 24.33 -11.51 13.51
C PRO A 20 24.18 -12.39 14.73
N GLU A 21 23.08 -13.13 14.80
CA GLU A 21 22.86 -14.19 15.79
C GLU A 21 22.91 -13.75 17.26
N THR A 22 22.66 -12.46 17.52
CA THR A 22 22.59 -11.91 18.87
C THR A 22 21.15 -11.67 19.33
N VAL A 23 20.93 -11.64 20.64
CA VAL A 23 19.61 -11.28 21.22
C VAL A 23 19.14 -9.89 20.74
N ALA A 24 20.09 -8.97 20.49
CA ALA A 24 19.79 -7.66 19.93
C ALA A 24 19.32 -7.77 18.46
N ALA A 25 20.00 -8.56 17.63
CA ALA A 25 19.61 -8.83 16.24
C ALA A 25 18.23 -9.50 16.15
N ALA A 26 17.90 -10.41 17.07
CA ALA A 26 16.57 -11.03 17.11
C ALA A 26 15.45 -10.01 17.37
N LYS A 27 15.68 -9.05 18.27
CA LYS A 27 14.73 -7.97 18.56
C LYS A 27 14.53 -7.05 17.35
N GLU A 28 15.62 -6.69 16.68
CA GLU A 28 15.57 -5.82 15.51
C GLU A 28 14.91 -6.51 14.31
N ALA A 29 15.22 -7.79 14.07
CA ALA A 29 14.57 -8.60 13.05
C ALA A 29 13.04 -8.63 13.21
N MET A 30 12.55 -8.87 14.43
CA MET A 30 11.12 -8.84 14.73
C MET A 30 10.51 -7.45 14.49
N ARG A 31 11.21 -6.37 14.88
CA ARG A 31 10.76 -5.00 14.67
C ARG A 31 10.60 -4.67 13.17
N LEU A 32 11.55 -5.10 12.33
CA LEU A 32 11.50 -4.90 10.88
C LEU A 32 10.34 -5.66 10.21
N THR A 33 10.11 -6.91 10.62
CA THR A 33 8.97 -7.71 10.12
C THR A 33 7.64 -7.06 10.52
N PHE A 34 7.51 -6.57 11.75
CA PHE A 34 6.31 -5.84 12.19
C PHE A 34 6.13 -4.49 11.47
N PHE A 35 7.20 -3.82 11.06
CA PHE A 35 7.08 -2.58 10.30
C PHE A 35 6.48 -2.83 8.90
N HIS A 36 6.91 -3.90 8.22
CA HIS A 36 6.44 -4.22 6.87
C HIS A 36 5.04 -4.83 6.85
N TRP A 37 4.73 -5.75 7.77
CA TRP A 37 3.46 -6.49 7.75
C TRP A 37 2.47 -6.06 8.82
N GLY A 38 2.88 -5.16 9.72
CA GLY A 38 2.04 -4.57 10.73
C GLY A 38 1.30 -3.35 10.21
N LEU A 39 1.05 -2.41 11.12
CA LEU A 39 0.09 -1.33 10.94
C LEU A 39 0.30 -0.50 9.66
N HIS A 40 1.54 -0.36 9.18
CA HIS A 40 1.85 0.42 7.99
C HIS A 40 1.16 -0.13 6.72
N ALA A 41 1.27 -1.44 6.46
CA ALA A 41 0.60 -2.07 5.33
C ALA A 41 -0.92 -1.98 5.44
N TRP A 42 -1.47 -2.24 6.64
CA TRP A 42 -2.92 -2.17 6.88
C TRP A 42 -3.47 -0.74 6.75
N ALA A 43 -2.71 0.28 7.13
CA ALA A 43 -3.12 1.68 7.02
C ALA A 43 -3.33 2.08 5.55
N ILE A 44 -2.48 1.61 4.63
CA ILE A 44 -2.64 1.88 3.20
C ILE A 44 -3.96 1.28 2.69
N TYR A 45 -4.25 0.04 3.07
CA TYR A 45 -5.51 -0.61 2.69
C TYR A 45 -6.73 0.10 3.30
N ALA A 46 -6.64 0.52 4.57
CA ALA A 46 -7.70 1.26 5.23
C ALA A 46 -8.00 2.59 4.53
N ILE A 47 -6.97 3.33 4.09
CA ILE A 47 -7.13 4.60 3.36
C ILE A 47 -7.82 4.35 2.02
N VAL A 48 -7.36 3.37 1.25
CA VAL A 48 -7.98 3.04 -0.05
C VAL A 48 -9.42 2.60 0.13
N ALA A 49 -9.70 1.73 1.11
CA ALA A 49 -11.05 1.30 1.43
C ALA A 49 -11.94 2.47 1.86
N LEU A 50 -11.41 3.42 2.64
CA LEU A 50 -12.15 4.62 3.08
C LEU A 50 -12.50 5.54 1.90
N ILE A 51 -11.58 5.73 0.95
CA ILE A 51 -11.85 6.51 -0.28
C ILE A 51 -12.98 5.84 -1.06
N LEU A 52 -12.88 4.53 -1.30
CA LEU A 52 -13.89 3.77 -2.04
C LEU A 52 -15.25 3.77 -1.32
N ALA A 53 -15.25 3.59 0.00
CA ALA A 53 -16.44 3.63 0.83
C ALA A 53 -17.08 5.02 0.81
N PHE A 54 -16.30 6.10 0.90
CA PHE A 54 -16.81 7.46 0.86
C PHE A 54 -17.59 7.74 -0.42
N PHE A 55 -17.03 7.39 -1.59
CA PHE A 55 -17.72 7.57 -2.87
C PHE A 55 -18.94 6.64 -3.03
N SER A 56 -18.86 5.41 -2.52
CA SER A 56 -19.94 4.43 -2.66
C SER A 56 -21.14 4.76 -1.76
N TYR A 57 -20.89 5.13 -0.49
CA TYR A 57 -21.95 5.32 0.50
C TYR A 57 -22.46 6.77 0.59
N ARG A 58 -21.62 7.79 0.38
CA ARG A 58 -22.06 9.19 0.51
C ARG A 58 -22.60 9.79 -0.78
N HIS A 59 -22.14 9.31 -1.94
CA HIS A 59 -22.61 9.79 -3.24
C HIS A 59 -23.62 8.86 -3.91
N GLY A 60 -23.93 7.70 -3.32
CA GLY A 60 -24.90 6.73 -3.88
C GLY A 60 -24.51 6.23 -5.28
N LEU A 61 -23.26 6.44 -5.67
CA LEU A 61 -22.75 6.10 -6.98
C LEU A 61 -22.28 4.65 -6.95
N PRO A 62 -22.76 3.77 -7.86
CA PRO A 62 -22.21 2.42 -7.97
C PRO A 62 -20.70 2.49 -8.23
N PHE A 63 -19.94 1.52 -7.71
CA PHE A 63 -18.47 1.45 -7.75
C PHE A 63 -17.83 1.82 -9.12
N ASN A 64 -18.56 1.57 -10.22
CA ASN A 64 -18.16 1.88 -11.61
C ASN A 64 -18.23 3.37 -12.00
N SER A 65 -18.91 4.21 -11.23
CA SER A 65 -19.11 5.63 -11.56
C SER A 65 -17.85 6.45 -11.37
N ALA A 66 -17.06 6.15 -10.32
CA ALA A 66 -15.84 6.89 -10.00
C ALA A 66 -14.78 6.75 -11.12
N LEU A 67 -14.61 5.54 -11.64
CA LEU A 67 -13.74 5.28 -12.80
C LEU A 67 -14.27 5.94 -14.08
N ARG A 68 -15.59 5.98 -14.28
CA ARG A 68 -16.20 6.68 -15.43
C ARG A 68 -16.00 8.19 -15.36
N THR A 69 -16.19 8.82 -14.20
CA THR A 69 -16.03 10.28 -14.06
C THR A 69 -14.57 10.70 -14.31
N LEU A 70 -13.60 9.93 -13.80
CA LEU A 70 -12.19 10.15 -14.09
C LEU A 70 -11.85 9.91 -15.58
N SER A 71 -12.45 8.89 -16.20
CA SER A 71 -12.32 8.66 -17.65
C SER A 71 -12.88 9.82 -18.48
N HIS A 72 -14.05 10.36 -18.09
CA HIS A 72 -14.66 11.50 -18.77
C HIS A 72 -13.84 12.79 -18.58
N TYR A 73 -13.32 13.04 -17.38
CA TYR A 73 -12.46 14.19 -17.07
C TYR A 73 -11.11 14.13 -17.81
N TRP A 74 -10.48 12.95 -17.87
CA TRP A 74 -9.21 12.77 -18.59
C TRP A 74 -9.40 12.86 -20.11
N ARG A 75 -10.52 12.33 -20.62
CA ARG A 75 -10.88 12.41 -22.05
C ARG A 75 -11.24 13.83 -22.50
N SER A 76 -11.77 14.69 -21.62
CA SER A 76 -12.01 16.10 -21.94
C SER A 76 -10.70 16.88 -22.01
N HIS A 77 -9.75 16.63 -21.10
CA HIS A 77 -8.43 17.27 -21.11
C HIS A 77 -7.60 16.90 -22.34
N ILE A 78 -7.65 15.64 -22.82
CA ILE A 78 -6.86 15.23 -24.00
C ILE A 78 -7.39 15.80 -25.31
N ARG A 79 -8.71 15.99 -25.43
CA ARG A 79 -9.27 16.64 -26.63
C ARG A 79 -8.89 18.11 -26.71
N ALA A 80 -8.67 18.78 -25.59
CA ALA A 80 -8.22 20.17 -25.55
C ALA A 80 -6.77 20.37 -26.04
N CYS A 81 -5.95 19.32 -26.06
CA CYS A 81 -4.56 19.36 -26.53
C CYS A 81 -4.36 18.95 -27.99
N ARG A 82 -5.41 18.71 -28.80
CA ARG A 82 -5.23 18.55 -30.25
C ARG A 82 -5.18 19.94 -30.90
N PRO A 83 -4.06 20.36 -31.53
CA PRO A 83 -4.06 21.56 -32.36
C PRO A 83 -5.00 21.33 -33.53
N CYS A 84 -5.90 22.27 -33.80
CA CYS A 84 -6.61 22.35 -35.06
C CYS A 84 -5.57 22.59 -36.15
N GLY A 85 -5.24 21.54 -36.90
CA GLY A 85 -4.48 21.65 -38.15
C GLY A 85 -5.34 22.22 -39.27
#